data_AF-R9I6H5-F1
#
_entry.id   AF-R9I6H5-F1
#
_cell.length_a   1.000
_cell.length_b   1.000
_cell.length_c   1.000
_cell.angle_alpha   90.00
_cell.angle_beta   90.00
_cell.angle_gamma   90.00
#
_symmetry.space_group_name_H-M   'P 1'
#
loop_
_entity.id
_entity.type
_entity.pdbx_description
1 polymer ?
#
loop_
_entity_poly.entity_id
_entity_poly.type
_entity_poly.pdbx_seq_one_letter_code
_entity_poly.pdbx_strand_id
1 'polypeptide(L)'
;MIHFRMKNNIGSVTVTDRILEMAALALAVFLVVLAVALYHYLPERIPVHFNSVGEADGWGGKGMIFMLSALGVVAMAICSAAAYNYKMVNLPFSLNPACLSQQVTIIGRMMRVLSVLCGLLFIALMLMTTVPQWGMQSVFFSFFLIVMTSMTVVLIVYTVWVYKKGRQCR
;
A
#
# COMPACT_ATOMS: atom_id res chain seq x y z
N MET A 1 -3.43 28.91 -4.96
CA MET A 1 -2.42 27.91 -5.42
C MET A 1 -1.48 27.64 -4.26
N ILE A 2 -1.77 26.63 -3.45
CA ILE A 2 -0.99 26.34 -2.23
C ILE A 2 0.31 25.65 -2.66
N HIS A 3 1.41 26.42 -2.66
CA HIS A 3 2.74 25.88 -2.91
C HIS A 3 3.25 25.17 -1.64
N PHE A 4 2.91 23.89 -1.49
CA PHE A 4 3.55 23.03 -0.50
C PHE A 4 4.98 22.70 -1.00
N ARG A 5 5.92 23.62 -0.77
CA ARG A 5 7.32 23.45 -1.14
C ARG A 5 8.03 22.62 -0.06
N MET A 6 8.03 21.29 -0.23
CA MET A 6 8.89 20.38 0.54
C MET A 6 10.36 20.76 0.29
N LYS A 7 10.98 21.40 1.28
CA LYS A 7 12.28 22.11 1.16
C LYS A 7 13.51 21.20 1.01
N ASN A 8 13.37 19.88 0.90
CA ASN A 8 14.50 18.94 0.81
C ASN A 8 14.39 18.00 -0.39
N ASN A 9 14.47 18.55 -1.60
CA ASN A 9 14.42 17.77 -2.84
C ASN A 9 15.80 17.16 -3.17
N ILE A 10 16.29 16.28 -2.30
CA ILE A 10 17.57 15.58 -2.48
C ILE A 10 17.46 14.53 -3.59
N GLY A 11 16.26 13.96 -3.80
CA GLY A 11 15.97 13.02 -4.90
C GLY A 11 15.16 13.67 -6.03
N SER A 12 15.12 13.01 -7.19
CA SER A 12 14.36 13.43 -8.37
C SER A 12 13.10 12.60 -8.53
N VAL A 13 11.93 13.23 -8.72
CA VAL A 13 10.68 12.54 -9.07
C VAL A 13 10.63 12.31 -10.58
N THR A 14 10.55 11.06 -11.03
CA THR A 14 10.50 10.71 -12.46
C THR A 14 9.05 10.58 -12.98
N VAL A 15 8.89 10.40 -14.29
CA VAL A 15 7.59 10.09 -14.90
C VAL A 15 6.97 8.83 -14.30
N THR A 16 7.79 7.78 -14.09
CA THR A 16 7.35 6.56 -13.40
C THR A 16 6.78 6.85 -12.02
N ASP A 17 7.44 7.73 -11.27
CA ASP A 17 7.00 8.11 -9.93
C ASP A 17 5.65 8.85 -9.97
N ARG A 18 5.43 9.70 -10.98
CA ARG A 18 4.12 10.37 -11.19
C ARG A 18 3.02 9.39 -11.59
N ILE A 19 3.31 8.42 -12.43
CA ILE A 19 2.35 7.37 -12.80
C ILE A 19 1.93 6.58 -11.56
N LEU A 20 2.88 6.21 -10.69
CA LEU A 20 2.59 5.51 -9.43
C LEU A 20 1.74 6.38 -8.48
N GLU A 21 1.99 7.68 -8.39
CA GLU A 21 1.19 8.60 -7.58
C GLU A 21 -0.25 8.72 -8.09
N MET A 22 -0.42 8.84 -9.42
CA MET A 22 -1.76 8.87 -10.03
C MET A 22 -2.50 7.55 -9.83
N ALA A 23 -1.81 6.41 -9.95
CA ALA A 23 -2.38 5.11 -9.68
C ALA A 23 -2.81 4.98 -8.20
N ALA A 24 -1.97 5.41 -7.26
CA ALA A 24 -2.31 5.42 -5.84
C ALA A 24 -3.50 6.33 -5.54
N LEU A 25 -3.57 7.51 -6.15
CA LEU A 25 -4.73 8.40 -6.00
C LEU A 25 -6.01 7.77 -6.56
N ALA A 26 -5.95 7.17 -7.75
CA ALA A 26 -7.08 6.48 -8.35
C ALA A 26 -7.57 5.31 -7.48
N LEU A 27 -6.64 4.52 -6.92
CA LEU A 27 -6.95 3.44 -5.98
C LEU A 27 -7.57 3.96 -4.68
N ALA A 28 -7.10 5.08 -4.13
CA ALA A 28 -7.68 5.68 -2.92
C ALA A 28 -9.13 6.13 -3.15
N VAL A 29 -9.41 6.76 -4.29
CA VAL A 29 -10.80 7.11 -4.68
C VAL A 29 -11.63 5.84 -4.88
N PHE A 30 -11.06 4.84 -5.56
CA PHE A 30 -11.72 3.56 -5.79
C PHE A 30 -12.09 2.84 -4.48
N LEU A 31 -11.23 2.85 -3.45
CA LEU A 31 -11.54 2.27 -2.14
C LEU A 31 -12.79 2.90 -1.51
N VAL A 32 -12.97 4.22 -1.63
CA VAL A 32 -14.13 4.92 -1.08
C VAL A 32 -15.39 4.56 -1.87
N VAL A 33 -15.31 4.61 -3.21
CA VAL A 33 -16.43 4.25 -4.09
C VAL A 33 -16.84 2.79 -3.90
N LEU A 34 -15.87 1.88 -3.80
CA LEU A 34 -16.10 0.46 -3.55
C LEU A 34 -16.79 0.23 -2.21
N ALA A 35 -16.43 0.97 -1.16
CA ALA A 35 -17.05 0.80 0.16
C ALA A 35 -18.53 1.20 0.13
N VAL A 36 -18.84 2.33 -0.50
CA VAL A 36 -20.22 2.79 -0.70
C VAL A 36 -21.00 1.77 -1.55
N ALA A 37 -20.40 1.27 -2.63
CA ALA A 37 -21.04 0.28 -3.49
C ALA A 37 -21.34 -1.02 -2.72
N LEU A 38 -20.34 -1.60 -2.04
CA LEU A 38 -20.49 -2.85 -1.30
C LEU A 38 -21.47 -2.72 -0.13
N TYR A 39 -21.47 -1.60 0.60
CA TYR A 39 -22.33 -1.41 1.78
C TYR A 39 -23.82 -1.68 1.50
N HIS A 40 -24.31 -1.38 0.29
CA HIS A 40 -25.70 -1.60 -0.10
C HIS A 40 -26.05 -3.08 -0.36
N TYR A 41 -25.04 -3.92 -0.65
CA TYR A 41 -25.22 -5.35 -0.94
C TYR A 41 -24.82 -6.26 0.23
N LEU A 42 -24.06 -5.72 1.19
CA LEU A 42 -23.59 -6.50 2.34
C LEU A 42 -24.73 -6.85 3.31
N PRO A 43 -24.79 -8.09 3.81
CA PRO A 43 -25.68 -8.49 4.90
C PRO A 43 -25.27 -7.78 6.20
N GLU A 44 -26.14 -7.77 7.21
CA GLU A 44 -25.89 -7.08 8.49
C GLU A 44 -24.58 -7.50 9.17
N ARG A 45 -24.14 -8.75 8.96
CA ARG A 45 -22.85 -9.26 9.45
C ARG A 45 -21.94 -9.69 8.31
N ILE A 46 -20.70 -9.23 8.36
CA ILE A 46 -19.63 -9.54 7.41
C ILE A 46 -18.44 -10.17 8.13
N PRO A 47 -17.63 -10.99 7.43
CA PRO A 47 -16.41 -11.52 8.02
C PRO A 47 -15.36 -10.41 8.16
N VAL A 48 -14.67 -10.40 9.30
CA VAL A 48 -13.65 -9.41 9.66
C VAL A 48 -12.33 -10.05 10.08
N HIS A 49 -12.32 -11.36 10.29
CA HIS A 49 -11.12 -12.16 10.52
C HIS A 49 -11.24 -13.49 9.77
N PHE A 50 -10.10 -14.01 9.33
CA PHE A 50 -10.01 -15.25 8.58
C PHE A 50 -8.88 -16.12 9.15
N ASN A 51 -9.09 -17.43 9.18
CA ASN A 51 -8.08 -18.40 9.60
C ASN A 51 -7.00 -18.62 8.52
N SER A 52 -6.04 -19.50 8.79
CA SER A 52 -4.91 -19.78 7.87
C SER A 52 -5.30 -20.41 6.53
N VAL A 53 -6.54 -20.91 6.39
CA VAL A 53 -7.07 -21.48 5.14
C VAL A 53 -8.08 -20.52 4.46
N GLY A 54 -8.23 -19.31 4.99
CA GLY A 54 -9.06 -18.25 4.41
C GLY A 54 -10.54 -18.33 4.76
N GLU A 55 -10.94 -19.16 5.74
CA GLU A 55 -12.32 -19.23 6.23
C GLU A 55 -12.57 -18.18 7.30
N ALA A 56 -13.76 -17.60 7.29
CA ALA A 56 -14.15 -16.60 8.28
C ALA A 56 -14.36 -17.21 9.66
N ASP A 57 -13.57 -16.80 10.64
CA ASP A 57 -13.67 -17.18 12.06
C ASP A 57 -14.01 -15.99 12.98
N GLY A 58 -14.09 -14.77 12.43
CA GLY A 58 -14.54 -13.57 13.13
C GLY A 58 -15.51 -12.72 12.28
N TRP A 59 -16.53 -12.16 12.93
CA TRP A 59 -17.64 -11.45 12.28
C TRP A 59 -17.90 -10.08 12.91
N GLY A 60 -18.29 -9.10 12.09
CA GLY A 60 -18.61 -7.75 12.52
C GLY A 60 -19.79 -7.17 11.72
N GLY A 61 -20.25 -5.97 12.10
CA GLY A 61 -21.33 -5.28 11.39
C GLY A 61 -20.87 -4.75 10.03
N LYS A 62 -21.77 -4.68 9.03
CA LYS A 62 -21.43 -4.22 7.67
C LYS A 62 -20.81 -2.83 7.59
N GLY A 63 -21.07 -1.96 8.58
CA GLY A 63 -20.44 -0.63 8.67
C GLY A 63 -18.90 -0.67 8.77
N MET A 64 -18.32 -1.81 9.17
CA MET A 64 -16.87 -2.01 9.20
C MET A 64 -16.21 -1.85 7.82
N ILE A 65 -16.95 -1.97 6.72
CA ILE A 65 -16.43 -1.71 5.37
C ILE A 65 -15.91 -0.27 5.22
N PHE A 66 -16.56 0.71 5.85
CA PHE A 66 -16.11 2.11 5.81
C PHE A 66 -14.85 2.32 6.62
N MET A 67 -14.74 1.65 7.77
CA MET A 67 -13.51 1.66 8.56
C MET A 67 -12.35 1.06 7.77
N LEU A 68 -12.57 -0.07 7.08
CA LEU A 68 -11.55 -0.72 6.26
C LEU A 68 -11.10 0.18 5.09
N SER A 69 -12.03 0.83 4.41
CA SER A 69 -11.74 1.81 3.36
C SER A 69 -10.95 3.02 3.88
N ALA A 70 -11.37 3.59 5.01
CA ALA A 70 -10.67 4.71 5.64
C ALA A 70 -9.24 4.35 6.06
N LEU A 71 -9.04 3.19 6.70
CA LEU A 71 -7.71 2.68 7.05
C LEU A 71 -6.84 2.48 5.81
N GLY A 72 -7.41 1.98 4.71
CA GLY A 72 -6.71 1.84 3.44
C GLY A 72 -6.22 3.17 2.89
N VAL A 73 -7.11 4.17 2.83
CA VAL A 73 -6.75 5.52 2.38
C VAL A 73 -5.67 6.14 3.27
N VAL A 74 -5.77 5.98 4.59
CA VAL A 74 -4.77 6.48 5.55
C VAL A 74 -3.42 5.80 5.36
N ALA A 75 -3.39 4.46 5.23
CA ALA A 75 -2.17 3.70 5.01
C ALA A 75 -1.47 4.13 3.70
N MET A 76 -2.25 4.31 2.62
CA MET A 76 -1.75 4.83 1.34
C MET A 76 -1.22 6.25 1.47
N ALA A 77 -1.93 7.13 2.19
CA ALA A 77 -1.49 8.51 2.42
C ALA A 77 -0.16 8.57 3.20
N ILE A 78 0.01 7.72 4.22
CA ILE A 78 1.27 7.59 4.97
C ILE A 78 2.41 7.15 4.04
N CYS A 79 2.18 6.13 3.19
CA CYS A 79 3.18 5.69 2.21
C CYS A 79 3.53 6.80 1.22
N SER A 80 2.53 7.51 0.70
CA SER A 80 2.73 8.64 -0.21
C SER A 80 3.48 9.79 0.46
N ALA A 81 3.23 10.08 1.73
CA ALA A 81 3.98 11.09 2.48
C ALA A 81 5.45 10.67 2.69
N ALA A 82 5.68 9.41 3.07
CA ALA A 82 7.01 8.85 3.23
C ALA A 82 7.81 8.82 1.91
N ALA A 83 7.15 8.78 0.76
CA ALA A 83 7.80 8.87 -0.55
C ALA A 83 8.52 10.22 -0.80
N TYR A 84 8.10 11.27 -0.09
CA TYR A 84 8.73 12.59 -0.15
C TYR A 84 9.61 12.90 1.08
N ASN A 85 9.57 12.06 2.11
CA ASN A 85 10.39 12.20 3.30
C ASN A 85 11.01 10.86 3.69
N TYR A 86 12.18 10.55 3.12
CA TYR A 86 12.89 9.30 3.37
C TYR A 86 13.22 9.05 4.85
N LYS A 87 13.24 10.09 5.70
CA LYS A 87 13.47 9.94 7.14
C LYS A 87 12.33 9.25 7.87
N MET A 88 11.14 9.17 7.25
CA MET A 88 10.03 8.37 7.76
C MET A 88 10.24 6.86 7.52
N VAL A 89 11.20 6.49 6.66
CA VAL A 89 11.48 5.11 6.30
C VAL A 89 12.62 4.61 7.19
N ASN A 90 12.33 3.63 8.04
CA ASN A 90 13.34 2.96 8.84
C ASN A 90 14.09 1.94 7.97
N LEU A 91 15.40 2.13 7.82
CA LEU A 91 16.27 1.21 7.06
C LEU A 91 17.27 0.55 8.02
N PRO A 92 17.62 -0.73 7.82
CA PRO A 92 18.55 -1.45 8.69
C PRO A 92 20.03 -1.06 8.48
N PHE A 93 20.29 0.08 7.84
CA PHE A 93 21.62 0.59 7.56
C PHE A 93 21.59 2.11 7.36
N SER A 94 22.73 2.77 7.54
CA SER A 94 22.90 4.20 7.29
C SER A 94 23.09 4.51 5.80
N LEU A 95 22.52 5.63 5.35
CA LEU A 95 22.69 6.12 3.98
C LEU A 95 24.11 6.69 3.76
N ASN A 96 24.62 6.59 2.54
CA ASN A 96 25.93 7.12 2.17
C ASN A 96 25.77 8.56 1.64
N PRO A 97 26.41 9.58 2.25
CA PRO A 97 26.32 10.98 1.80
C PRO A 97 26.69 11.17 0.32
N ALA A 98 27.67 10.42 -0.19
CA ALA A 98 28.15 10.55 -1.57
C ALA A 98 27.09 10.17 -2.63
N CYS A 99 26.12 9.31 -2.26
CA CYS A 99 25.07 8.82 -3.16
C CYS A 99 23.66 9.05 -2.61
N LEU A 100 23.51 9.99 -1.69
CA LEU A 100 22.26 10.24 -0.98
C LEU A 100 21.11 10.55 -1.95
N SER A 101 21.34 11.33 -3.01
CA SER A 101 20.31 11.70 -4.00
C SER A 101 19.71 10.50 -4.72
N GLN A 102 20.56 9.57 -5.16
CA GLN A 102 20.12 8.34 -5.82
C GLN A 102 19.39 7.44 -4.83
N GLN A 103 19.93 7.25 -3.62
CA GLN A 103 19.30 6.41 -2.59
C GLN A 103 17.92 6.95 -2.20
N VAL A 104 17.79 8.26 -1.98
CA VAL A 104 16.52 8.92 -1.66
C VAL A 104 15.51 8.78 -2.80
N THR A 105 15.95 8.88 -4.06
CA THR A 105 15.08 8.65 -5.21
C THR A 105 14.52 7.22 -5.24
N ILE A 106 15.38 6.24 -4.99
CA ILE A 106 14.98 4.82 -4.95
C ILE A 106 14.03 4.56 -3.78
N ILE A 107 14.32 5.09 -2.58
CA ILE A 107 13.44 4.98 -1.40
C ILE A 107 12.08 5.62 -1.69
N GLY A 108 12.06 6.81 -2.28
CA GLY A 108 10.82 7.48 -2.65
C GLY A 108 9.98 6.64 -3.62
N ARG A 109 10.60 6.04 -4.64
CA ARG A 109 9.92 5.13 -5.56
C ARG A 109 9.37 3.89 -4.86
N MET A 110 10.15 3.28 -3.97
CA MET A 110 9.72 2.14 -3.15
C MET A 110 8.42 2.47 -2.40
N MET A 111 8.36 3.63 -1.75
CA MET A 111 7.17 4.04 -0.99
C MET A 111 5.94 4.30 -1.87
N ARG A 112 6.13 4.76 -3.12
CA ARG A 112 5.03 4.88 -4.10
C ARG A 112 4.51 3.52 -4.55
N VAL A 113 5.41 2.57 -4.83
CA VAL A 113 5.03 1.17 -5.13
C VAL A 113 4.29 0.57 -3.93
N LEU A 114 4.79 0.78 -2.71
CA LEU A 114 4.13 0.31 -1.49
C LEU A 114 2.73 0.92 -1.32
N SER A 115 2.55 2.20 -1.62
CA SER A 115 1.24 2.84 -1.60
C SER A 115 0.23 2.16 -2.54
N VAL A 116 0.66 1.82 -3.76
CA VAL A 116 -0.17 1.06 -4.72
C VAL A 116 -0.49 -0.34 -4.19
N LEU A 117 0.51 -1.08 -3.68
CA LEU A 117 0.31 -2.42 -3.13
C LEU A 117 -0.60 -2.42 -1.89
N CYS A 118 -0.50 -1.41 -1.03
CA CYS A 118 -1.44 -1.18 0.06
C CYS A 118 -2.86 -0.99 -0.48
N GLY A 119 -3.06 -0.17 -1.52
CA GLY A 119 -4.37 0.00 -2.15
C GLY A 119 -4.96 -1.32 -2.65
N LEU A 120 -4.16 -2.12 -3.36
CA LEU A 120 -4.56 -3.45 -3.84
C LEU A 120 -4.87 -4.42 -2.68
N LEU A 121 -4.08 -4.37 -1.60
CA LEU A 121 -4.31 -5.16 -0.39
C LEU A 121 -5.66 -4.81 0.26
N PHE A 122 -5.96 -3.53 0.44
CA PHE A 122 -7.24 -3.11 1.03
C PHE A 122 -8.43 -3.43 0.13
N ILE A 123 -8.28 -3.37 -1.20
CA ILE A 123 -9.29 -3.88 -2.14
C ILE A 123 -9.49 -5.39 -1.92
N ALA A 124 -8.42 -6.18 -1.85
CA ALA A 124 -8.50 -7.62 -1.60
C ALA A 124 -9.22 -7.91 -0.27
N LEU A 125 -8.89 -7.18 0.80
CA LEU A 125 -9.56 -7.31 2.09
C LEU A 125 -11.06 -6.95 2.02
N MET A 126 -11.42 -5.89 1.30
CA MET A 126 -12.83 -5.53 1.11
C MET A 126 -13.60 -6.60 0.34
N LEU A 127 -12.99 -7.20 -0.69
CA LEU A 127 -13.60 -8.30 -1.44
C LEU A 127 -13.69 -9.59 -0.61
N MET A 128 -12.76 -9.83 0.32
CA MET A 128 -12.88 -10.94 1.28
C MET A 128 -14.15 -10.82 2.14
N THR A 129 -14.66 -9.60 2.39
CA THR A 129 -15.92 -9.41 3.13
C THR A 129 -17.17 -9.89 2.39
N THR A 130 -17.11 -10.05 1.06
CA THR A 130 -18.24 -10.52 0.23
C THR A 130 -18.22 -12.01 -0.03
N VAL A 131 -17.11 -12.69 0.30
CA VAL A 131 -16.87 -14.11 0.03
C VAL A 131 -18.04 -15.04 0.42
N PRO A 132 -18.68 -14.91 1.61
CA PRO A 132 -19.78 -15.79 1.99
C PRO A 132 -21.00 -15.70 1.05
N GLN A 133 -21.16 -14.58 0.34
CA GLN A 133 -22.27 -14.38 -0.60
C GLN A 133 -21.99 -15.01 -1.96
N TRP A 134 -20.71 -15.08 -2.35
CA TRP A 134 -20.31 -15.43 -3.71
C TRP A 134 -19.69 -16.82 -3.83
N GLY A 135 -19.36 -17.49 -2.72
CA GLY A 135 -18.73 -18.82 -2.73
C GLY A 135 -17.33 -18.85 -3.35
N MET A 136 -16.71 -17.69 -3.57
CA MET A 136 -15.42 -17.53 -4.26
C MET A 136 -14.23 -17.41 -3.30
N GLN A 137 -14.32 -18.02 -2.11
CA GLN A 137 -13.34 -17.86 -1.02
C GLN A 137 -11.91 -18.16 -1.45
N SER A 138 -11.69 -19.27 -2.14
CA SER A 138 -10.36 -19.71 -2.56
C SER A 138 -9.69 -18.72 -3.51
N VAL A 139 -10.44 -18.12 -4.42
CA VAL A 139 -9.94 -17.16 -5.41
C VAL A 139 -9.51 -15.87 -4.73
N PHE A 140 -10.37 -15.29 -3.88
CA PHE A 140 -10.06 -14.05 -3.17
C PHE A 140 -8.95 -14.24 -2.14
N PHE A 141 -8.91 -15.39 -1.46
CA PHE A 141 -7.83 -15.72 -0.53
C PHE A 141 -6.49 -15.87 -1.27
N SER A 142 -6.47 -16.53 -2.42
CA SER A 142 -5.25 -16.64 -3.25
C SER A 142 -4.77 -15.26 -3.72
N PHE A 143 -5.69 -14.41 -4.17
CA PHE A 143 -5.36 -13.04 -4.56
C PHE A 143 -4.77 -12.23 -3.40
N PHE A 144 -5.38 -12.32 -2.21
CA PHE A 144 -4.85 -11.71 -0.98
C PHE A 144 -3.42 -12.18 -0.66
N LEU A 145 -3.16 -13.49 -0.71
CA LEU A 145 -1.82 -14.06 -0.45
C LEU A 145 -0.78 -13.61 -1.48
N ILE A 146 -1.14 -13.53 -2.76
CA ILE A 146 -0.26 -13.03 -3.82
C ILE A 146 0.13 -11.58 -3.55
N VAL A 147 -0.84 -10.71 -3.22
CA VAL A 147 -0.57 -9.30 -2.94
C VAL A 147 0.32 -9.16 -1.70
N MET A 148 0.00 -9.85 -0.60
CA MET A 148 0.82 -9.85 0.63
C MET A 148 2.26 -10.31 0.40
N THR A 149 2.44 -11.40 -0.34
CA THR A 149 3.75 -11.94 -0.68
C THR A 149 4.52 -10.96 -1.57
N SER A 150 3.87 -10.39 -2.58
CA SER A 150 4.48 -9.41 -3.49
C SER A 150 4.99 -8.18 -2.74
N MET A 151 4.23 -7.70 -1.74
CA MET A 151 4.60 -6.56 -0.92
C MET A 151 5.89 -6.84 -0.12
N THR A 152 5.99 -8.03 0.46
CA THR A 152 7.19 -8.46 1.19
C THR A 152 8.40 -8.58 0.28
N VAL A 153 8.25 -9.20 -0.89
CA VAL A 153 9.34 -9.36 -1.87
C VAL A 153 9.82 -8.00 -2.37
N VAL A 154 8.91 -7.08 -2.70
CA VAL A 154 9.24 -5.72 -3.15
C VAL A 154 10.07 -5.00 -2.09
N LEU A 155 9.66 -5.04 -0.81
CA LEU A 155 10.42 -4.41 0.27
C LEU A 155 11.85 -4.96 0.38
N ILE A 156 12.01 -6.28 0.30
CA ILE A 156 13.33 -6.93 0.37
C ILE A 156 14.20 -6.48 -0.82
N VAL A 157 13.67 -6.56 -2.05
CA VAL A 157 14.41 -6.21 -3.27
C VAL A 157 14.87 -4.76 -3.25
N TYR A 158 13.98 -3.82 -2.92
CA TYR A 158 14.33 -2.40 -2.86
C TYR A 158 15.34 -2.12 -1.74
N THR A 159 15.20 -2.73 -0.56
CA THR A 159 16.15 -2.55 0.55
C THR A 159 17.55 -3.03 0.17
N VAL A 160 17.65 -4.21 -0.45
CA VAL A 160 18.92 -4.76 -0.95
C VAL A 160 19.51 -3.86 -2.04
N TRP A 161 18.67 -3.31 -2.93
CA TRP A 161 19.13 -2.45 -4.01
C TRP A 161 19.68 -1.11 -3.50
N VAL A 162 18.98 -0.46 -2.56
CA VAL A 162 19.44 0.77 -1.89
C VAL A 162 20.76 0.54 -1.15
N TYR A 163 20.89 -0.61 -0.46
CA TYR A 163 22.13 -1.00 0.22
C TYR A 163 23.30 -1.16 -0.76
N LYS A 164 23.08 -1.91 -1.85
CA LYS A 164 24.10 -2.12 -2.90
C LYS A 164 24.55 -0.80 -3.52
N LYS A 165 23.61 0.12 -3.80
CA LYS A 165 23.95 1.46 -4.32
C LYS A 165 24.80 2.27 -3.34
N GLY A 166 24.52 2.19 -2.05
CA GLY A 166 25.34 2.87 -1.03
C GLY A 166 26.79 2.35 -0.95
N ARG A 167 27.01 1.05 -1.20
CA ARG A 167 28.36 0.45 -1.21
C ARG A 167 29.19 0.81 -2.45
N GLN A 168 28.55 1.04 -3.59
CA GLN A 168 29.24 1.40 -4.84
C GLN A 168 29.88 2.79 -4.81
N CYS A 169 29.47 3.63 -3.87
CA CYS A 169 29.94 5.02 -3.73
C CYS A 169 30.89 5.21 -2.55
N ARG A 170 31.53 4.13 -2.11
CA ARG A 170 32.60 4.16 -1.10
C ARG A 170 33.96 4.26 -1.78
#